data_AF-A0A832D560-F1
#
_entry.id   AF-A0A832D560-F1
#
_cell.length_a   1.000
_cell.length_b   1.000
_cell.length_c   1.000
_cell.angle_alpha   90.00
_cell.angle_beta   90.00
_cell.angle_gamma   90.00
#
_symmetry.space_group_name_H-M   'P 1'
#
loop_
_entity.id
_entity.type
_entity.pdbx_description
1 polymer ?
#
loop_
_entity_poly.entity_id
_entity_poly.type
_entity_poly.pdbx_seq_one_letter_code
_entity_poly.pdbx_strand_id
1 'polypeptide(L)'
;MHHKEDSLNFKPAYRLLFRYICQIVSTVYRFTLRYSTFTLVAHCVLTGISVTIITLGLKLNPDRDSLVGSDKLYHRNFLEYKHDFNAEDELVVAIESDDLEKNRRFVELLGRKVEAAHPPFCDTIYRGDFQLLGENALLLLPIDTVRQLESTLASVHPFITRIANSTNLLAFFETINTFFRHGATELDGNAALFTSLISFFRGNY
;
A
#
# COMPACT_ATOMS: atom_id res chain seq x y z
N MET A 1 -33.36 29.27 59.72
CA MET A 1 -33.65 28.34 58.60
C MET A 1 -34.73 28.98 57.74
N HIS A 2 -34.35 29.82 56.79
CA HIS A 2 -35.30 30.42 55.83
C HIS A 2 -34.61 30.39 54.47
N HIS A 3 -35.07 29.48 53.62
CA HIS A 3 -34.52 29.24 52.29
C HIS A 3 -34.91 30.43 51.40
N LYS A 4 -33.90 31.14 50.93
CA LYS A 4 -34.02 32.30 50.06
C LYS A 4 -34.43 31.83 48.66
N GLU A 5 -35.72 31.95 48.35
CA GLU A 5 -36.21 31.90 46.97
C GLU A 5 -35.70 33.14 46.25
N ASP A 6 -34.52 33.05 45.64
CA ASP A 6 -34.05 34.00 44.66
C ASP A 6 -34.92 33.87 43.41
N SER A 7 -36.07 34.55 43.43
CA SER A 7 -36.90 34.81 42.27
C SER A 7 -36.01 35.47 41.20
N LEU A 8 -35.66 34.73 40.15
CA LEU A 8 -34.93 35.24 39.00
C LEU A 8 -35.66 36.48 38.44
N ASN A 9 -35.19 37.66 38.86
CA ASN A 9 -35.70 38.95 38.41
C ASN A 9 -35.12 39.25 37.04
N PHE A 10 -35.60 38.51 36.07
CA PHE A 10 -35.13 38.57 34.71
C PHE A 10 -35.66 39.96 34.17
N LYS A 11 -35.02 40.61 33.17
CA LYS A 11 -35.36 41.97 32.64
C LYS A 11 -36.56 42.08 31.67
N PRO A 12 -37.64 42.86 31.87
CA PRO A 12 -38.97 42.75 31.22
C PRO A 12 -39.08 42.22 29.76
N ALA A 13 -38.12 42.51 28.87
CA ALA A 13 -37.98 41.94 27.53
C ALA A 13 -38.06 40.41 27.41
N TYR A 14 -37.45 39.62 28.31
CA TYR A 14 -37.57 38.14 28.23
C TYR A 14 -38.92 37.62 28.70
N ARG A 15 -39.68 38.36 29.54
CA ARG A 15 -41.03 37.90 29.94
C ARG A 15 -41.93 37.88 28.73
N LEU A 16 -41.76 38.87 27.86
CA LEU A 16 -42.46 38.94 26.57
C LEU A 16 -42.00 37.81 25.66
N LEU A 17 -40.69 37.63 25.46
CA LEU A 17 -40.16 36.52 24.63
C LEU A 17 -40.63 35.15 25.14
N PHE A 18 -40.58 34.91 26.44
CA PHE A 18 -41.05 33.67 27.06
C PHE A 18 -42.55 33.47 26.83
N ARG A 19 -43.36 34.53 26.95
CA ARG A 19 -44.80 34.47 26.71
C ARG A 19 -45.12 34.20 25.23
N TYR A 20 -44.36 34.77 24.31
CA TYR A 20 -44.46 34.47 22.86
C TYR A 20 -44.06 33.02 22.55
N ILE A 21 -42.97 32.51 23.13
CA ILE A 21 -42.56 31.11 22.97
C ILE A 21 -43.64 30.16 23.51
N CYS A 22 -44.17 30.42 24.72
CA CYS A 22 -45.27 29.62 25.28
C CYS A 22 -46.54 29.68 24.42
N GLN A 23 -46.84 30.83 23.80
CA GLN A 23 -47.97 30.94 22.88
C GLN A 23 -47.75 30.13 21.59
N ILE A 24 -46.56 30.19 21.00
CA ILE A 24 -46.22 29.41 19.80
C ILE A 24 -46.28 27.92 20.12
N VAL A 25 -45.61 27.48 21.20
CA VAL A 25 -45.59 26.07 21.61
C VAL A 25 -46.99 25.56 21.92
N SER A 26 -47.80 26.32 22.68
CA SER A 26 -49.17 25.91 22.99
C SER A 26 -50.11 25.93 21.79
N THR A 27 -49.83 26.75 20.77
CA THR A 27 -50.59 26.79 19.52
C THR A 27 -50.24 25.59 18.65
N VAL A 28 -48.94 25.30 18.50
CA VAL A 28 -48.45 24.11 17.80
C VAL A 28 -48.97 22.84 18.47
N TYR A 29 -48.90 22.74 19.80
CA TYR A 29 -49.41 21.59 20.55
C TYR A 29 -50.91 21.38 20.35
N ARG A 30 -51.71 22.44 20.42
CA ARG A 30 -53.16 22.38 20.17
C ARG A 30 -53.47 22.01 18.72
N PHE A 31 -52.67 22.48 17.77
CA PHE A 31 -52.79 22.13 16.36
C PHE A 31 -52.46 20.64 16.12
N THR A 32 -51.40 20.13 16.75
CA THR A 32 -51.01 18.71 16.69
C THR A 32 -52.08 17.79 17.29
N LEU A 33 -52.66 18.16 18.44
CA LEU A 33 -53.71 17.36 19.06
C LEU A 33 -55.04 17.40 18.28
N ARG A 34 -55.40 18.56 17.69
CA ARG A 34 -56.66 18.69 16.94
C ARG A 34 -56.62 17.96 15.60
N TYR A 35 -55.45 17.86 14.98
CA TYR A 35 -55.23 17.16 13.71
C TYR A 35 -54.29 15.96 13.90
N SER A 36 -54.51 15.17 14.95
CA SER A 36 -53.61 14.08 15.37
C SER A 36 -53.42 13.01 14.28
N THR A 37 -54.48 12.62 13.56
CA THR A 37 -54.37 11.64 12.47
C THR A 37 -53.61 12.20 11.27
N PHE A 38 -53.87 13.45 10.87
CA PHE A 38 -53.17 14.11 9.77
C PHE A 38 -51.68 14.29 10.06
N THR A 39 -51.34 14.75 11.28
CA THR A 39 -49.95 14.93 11.68
C THR A 39 -49.19 13.61 11.75
N LEU A 40 -49.81 12.53 12.24
CA LEU A 40 -49.21 11.20 12.25
C LEU A 40 -48.96 10.69 10.81
N VAL A 41 -49.97 10.76 9.93
CA VAL A 41 -49.84 10.35 8.54
C VAL A 41 -48.76 11.17 7.82
N ALA A 42 -48.71 12.49 8.03
CA ALA A 42 -47.69 13.35 7.46
C ALA A 42 -46.27 12.96 7.91
N HIS A 43 -46.07 12.64 9.19
CA HIS A 43 -44.77 12.16 9.69
C HIS A 43 -44.42 10.79 9.13
N CYS A 44 -45.36 9.84 9.07
CA CYS A 44 -45.12 8.53 8.44
C CYS A 44 -44.73 8.67 6.97
N VAL A 45 -45.42 9.54 6.22
CA VAL A 45 -45.09 9.84 4.82
C VAL A 45 -43.70 10.47 4.72
N LEU A 46 -43.38 11.47 5.55
CA LEU A 46 -42.08 12.12 5.56
C LEU A 46 -40.95 11.16 5.91
N THR A 47 -41.15 10.28 6.90
CA THR A 47 -40.20 9.23 7.26
C THR A 47 -40.03 8.24 6.11
N GLY A 48 -41.12 7.82 5.47
CA GLY A 48 -41.06 6.95 4.29
C GLY A 48 -40.27 7.57 3.14
N ILE A 49 -40.49 8.86 2.86
CA ILE A 49 -39.74 9.63 1.86
C ILE A 49 -38.26 9.70 2.25
N SER A 50 -37.95 10.01 3.52
CA SER A 50 -36.58 10.10 4.01
C SER A 50 -35.83 8.77 3.88
N VAL A 51 -36.45 7.66 4.29
CA VAL A 51 -35.89 6.32 4.13
C VAL A 51 -35.67 5.99 2.66
N THR A 52 -36.64 6.33 1.80
CA THR A 52 -36.51 6.12 0.35
C THR A 52 -35.30 6.88 -0.20
N ILE A 53 -35.17 8.17 0.10
CA ILE A 53 -34.02 8.98 -0.32
C ILE A 53 -32.69 8.39 0.20
N ILE A 54 -32.64 7.95 1.45
CA ILE A 54 -31.44 7.34 2.03
C ILE A 54 -31.12 6.03 1.31
N THR A 55 -32.08 5.12 1.16
CA THR A 55 -31.83 3.81 0.53
C THR A 55 -31.40 3.91 -0.94
N LEU A 56 -31.89 4.91 -1.69
CA LEU A 56 -31.43 5.16 -3.06
C LEU A 56 -30.12 5.94 -3.14
N GLY A 57 -29.82 6.77 -2.12
CA GLY A 57 -28.70 7.71 -2.14
C GLY A 57 -27.48 7.30 -1.31
N LEU A 58 -27.58 6.24 -0.51
CA LEU A 58 -26.52 5.85 0.41
C LEU A 58 -25.32 5.29 -0.37
N LYS A 59 -24.31 6.13 -0.53
CA LYS A 59 -23.00 5.75 -1.07
C LYS A 59 -22.01 5.77 0.09
N LEU A 60 -21.40 4.62 0.36
CA LEU A 60 -20.23 4.55 1.22
C LEU A 60 -19.03 5.03 0.40
N ASN A 61 -18.40 6.11 0.82
CA ASN A 61 -17.12 6.54 0.25
C ASN A 61 -15.99 6.02 1.15
N PRO A 62 -15.27 4.94 0.76
CA PRO A 62 -14.13 4.42 1.53
C PRO A 62 -12.84 5.23 1.29
N ASP A 63 -12.90 6.28 0.47
CA ASP A 63 -11.75 7.10 0.14
C ASP A 63 -11.24 7.88 1.36
N ARG A 64 -9.98 7.62 1.72
CA ARG A 64 -9.31 8.28 2.84
C ARG A 64 -9.02 9.75 2.53
N ASP A 65 -8.88 10.10 1.26
CA ASP A 65 -8.59 11.46 0.84
C ASP A 65 -9.76 12.40 1.15
N SER A 66 -11.00 11.86 1.14
CA SER A 66 -12.22 12.58 1.50
C SER A 66 -12.36 12.88 2.99
N LEU A 67 -11.49 12.34 3.86
CA LEU A 67 -11.48 12.62 5.30
C LEU A 67 -10.70 13.90 5.63
N VAL A 68 -9.94 14.43 4.67
CA VAL A 68 -9.11 15.62 4.83
C VAL A 68 -9.84 16.83 4.25
N GLY A 69 -9.78 17.97 4.95
CA GLY A 69 -10.37 19.21 4.45
C GLY A 69 -9.65 19.68 3.18
N SER A 70 -10.41 19.95 2.12
CA SER A 70 -9.90 20.42 0.82
C SER A 70 -9.14 21.76 0.87
N ASP A 71 -9.29 22.51 1.96
CA ASP A 71 -8.57 23.75 2.27
C ASP A 71 -7.06 23.56 2.45
N LYS A 72 -6.60 22.35 2.77
CA LYS A 72 -5.20 22.11 3.15
C LYS A 72 -4.27 22.07 1.93
N LEU A 73 -3.22 22.90 1.98
CA LEU A 73 -2.18 23.00 0.94
C LEU A 73 -1.57 21.64 0.58
N TYR A 74 -1.23 20.81 1.57
CA TYR A 74 -0.63 19.49 1.34
C TYR A 74 -1.59 18.53 0.62
N HIS A 75 -2.90 18.61 0.88
CA HIS A 75 -3.90 17.76 0.26
C HIS A 75 -4.08 18.14 -1.21
N ARG A 76 -4.10 19.44 -1.53
CA ARG A 76 -4.10 19.90 -2.91
C ARG A 76 -2.86 19.41 -3.67
N ASN A 77 -1.67 19.57 -3.08
CA ASN A 77 -0.44 19.11 -3.71
C ASN A 77 -0.42 17.58 -3.90
N PHE A 78 -1.00 16.82 -2.96
CA PHE A 78 -1.13 15.37 -3.07
C PHE A 78 -2.08 14.96 -4.20
N LEU A 79 -3.23 15.62 -4.34
CA LEU A 79 -4.17 15.37 -5.44
C LEU A 79 -3.58 15.75 -6.80
N GLU A 80 -2.84 16.86 -6.86
CA GLU A 80 -2.13 17.31 -8.08
C GLU A 80 -1.04 16.31 -8.46
N TYR A 81 -0.25 15.83 -7.50
CA TYR A 81 0.69 14.74 -7.72
C TYR A 81 0.00 13.45 -8.22
N LYS A 82 -1.10 13.05 -7.57
CA LYS A 82 -1.87 11.86 -7.97
C LYS A 82 -2.37 11.96 -9.41
N HIS A 83 -2.84 13.14 -9.79
CA HIS A 83 -3.31 13.45 -11.15
C HIS A 83 -2.16 13.43 -12.17
N ASP A 84 -1.07 14.15 -11.90
CA ASP A 84 0.00 14.37 -12.87
C ASP A 84 0.84 13.12 -13.13
N PHE A 85 1.01 12.28 -12.12
CA PHE A 85 1.79 11.04 -12.22
C PHE A 85 0.91 9.80 -12.42
N ASN A 86 -0.41 9.96 -12.54
CA ASN A 86 -1.38 8.86 -12.52
C ASN A 86 -1.04 7.86 -11.39
N ALA A 87 -0.79 8.37 -10.18
CA ALA A 87 -0.39 7.54 -9.05
C ALA A 87 -1.59 6.67 -8.63
N GLU A 88 -1.65 5.47 -9.18
CA GLU A 88 -2.69 4.48 -8.90
C GLU A 88 -2.54 3.95 -7.47
N ASP A 89 -3.64 3.49 -6.88
CA ASP A 89 -3.60 2.90 -5.55
C ASP A 89 -2.84 1.57 -5.62
N GLU A 90 -1.61 1.55 -5.09
CA GLU A 90 -0.72 0.39 -5.15
C GLU A 90 -1.20 -0.76 -4.25
N LEU A 91 -1.31 -1.96 -4.83
CA LEU A 91 -1.54 -3.19 -4.07
C LEU A 91 -0.22 -3.93 -3.84
N VAL A 92 0.28 -3.89 -2.60
CA VAL A 92 1.49 -4.62 -2.20
C VAL A 92 1.13 -5.99 -1.66
N VAL A 93 1.65 -7.05 -2.28
CA VAL A 93 1.46 -8.44 -1.85
C VAL A 93 2.78 -8.98 -1.30
N ALA A 94 2.81 -9.28 0.00
CA ALA A 94 3.94 -9.96 0.64
C ALA A 94 3.70 -11.47 0.67
N ILE A 95 4.72 -12.25 0.31
CA ILE A 95 4.69 -13.72 0.30
C ILE A 95 5.69 -14.23 1.32
N GLU A 96 5.20 -15.03 2.26
CA GLU A 96 6.00 -15.62 3.33
C GLU A 96 5.94 -17.16 3.26
N SER A 97 7.10 -17.79 3.42
CA SER A 97 7.23 -19.23 3.65
C SER A 97 8.59 -19.54 4.26
N ASP A 98 8.73 -20.75 4.78
CA ASP A 98 9.96 -21.25 5.43
C ASP A 98 11.17 -21.36 4.49
N ASP A 99 10.97 -21.32 3.16
CA ASP A 99 12.02 -21.45 2.14
C ASP A 99 12.01 -20.24 1.18
N LEU A 100 13.13 -19.52 1.14
CA LEU A 100 13.34 -18.36 0.30
C LEU A 100 13.23 -18.69 -1.21
N GLU A 101 13.75 -19.84 -1.65
CA GLU A 101 13.67 -20.23 -3.06
C GLU A 101 12.24 -20.55 -3.47
N LYS A 102 11.44 -21.08 -2.53
CA LYS A 102 10.02 -21.32 -2.75
C LYS A 102 9.25 -20.02 -2.90
N ASN A 103 9.55 -19.01 -2.06
CA ASN A 103 8.96 -17.68 -2.17
C ASN A 103 9.31 -17.04 -3.52
N ARG A 104 10.58 -17.07 -3.91
CA ARG A 104 11.04 -16.51 -5.19
C ARG A 104 10.29 -17.12 -6.37
N ARG A 105 10.22 -18.45 -6.45
CA ARG A 105 9.50 -19.16 -7.52
C ARG A 105 8.02 -18.81 -7.52
N PHE A 106 7.39 -18.70 -6.35
CA PHE A 106 5.98 -18.37 -6.25
C PHE A 106 5.71 -16.92 -6.69
N VAL A 107 6.53 -15.96 -6.27
CA VAL A 107 6.47 -14.57 -6.72
C VAL A 107 6.59 -14.49 -8.25
N GLU A 108 7.56 -15.20 -8.84
CA GLU A 108 7.75 -15.22 -10.30
C GLU A 108 6.54 -15.80 -11.04
N LEU A 109 5.94 -16.87 -10.52
CA LEU A 109 4.75 -17.48 -11.11
C LEU A 109 3.51 -16.60 -10.96
N LEU A 110 3.31 -16.00 -9.77
CA LEU A 110 2.20 -15.11 -9.50
C LEU A 110 2.28 -13.86 -10.37
N GLY A 111 3.46 -13.25 -10.45
CA GLY A 111 3.72 -12.08 -11.28
C GLY A 111 3.37 -12.31 -12.75
N ARG A 112 3.87 -13.40 -13.36
CA ARG A 112 3.51 -13.76 -14.75
C ARG A 112 2.02 -13.98 -14.94
N LYS A 113 1.33 -14.54 -13.93
CA LYS A 113 -0.11 -14.79 -14.00
C LYS A 113 -0.92 -13.49 -13.95
N VAL A 114 -0.49 -12.53 -13.12
CA VAL A 114 -1.12 -11.21 -12.99
C VAL A 114 -0.86 -10.37 -14.25
N GLU A 115 0.37 -10.40 -14.76
CA GLU A 115 0.75 -9.78 -16.03
C GLU A 115 -0.08 -10.35 -17.20
N ALA A 116 -0.28 -11.66 -17.26
CA ALA A 116 -1.14 -12.27 -18.28
C ALA A 116 -2.64 -11.95 -18.11
N ALA A 117 -3.08 -11.48 -16.94
CA ALA A 117 -4.47 -11.25 -16.63
C ALA A 117 -4.99 -9.85 -17.02
N HIS A 118 -4.20 -9.02 -17.73
CA HIS A 118 -4.64 -7.74 -18.30
C HIS A 118 -6.08 -7.82 -18.83
N PRO A 119 -7.02 -6.94 -18.40
CA PRO A 119 -6.80 -5.51 -18.19
C PRO A 119 -7.00 -4.87 -16.79
N PRO A 120 -7.26 -5.55 -15.64
CA PRO A 120 -7.45 -4.83 -14.37
C PRO A 120 -6.14 -4.38 -13.70
N PHE A 121 -4.97 -4.82 -14.19
CA PHE A 121 -3.66 -4.48 -13.64
C PHE A 121 -2.81 -3.84 -14.74
N CYS A 122 -2.35 -2.60 -14.52
CA CYS A 122 -1.55 -1.84 -15.49
C CYS A 122 -0.05 -2.10 -15.30
N ASP A 123 0.46 -2.05 -14.06
CA ASP A 123 1.91 -2.09 -13.78
C ASP A 123 2.26 -3.08 -12.66
N THR A 124 2.48 -4.36 -13.02
CA THR A 124 2.84 -5.40 -12.04
C THR A 124 4.35 -5.50 -11.87
N ILE A 125 4.88 -5.04 -10.73
CA ILE A 125 6.30 -5.15 -10.38
C ILE A 125 6.48 -6.24 -9.33
N TYR A 126 7.15 -7.34 -9.69
CA TYR A 126 7.42 -8.48 -8.79
C TYR A 126 8.87 -8.96 -8.84
N ARG A 127 9.70 -8.29 -9.64
CA ARG A 127 11.12 -8.59 -9.82
C ARG A 127 11.91 -7.34 -9.49
N GLY A 128 12.45 -7.30 -8.27
CA GLY A 128 13.41 -6.27 -7.84
C GLY A 128 14.82 -6.56 -8.32
N ASP A 129 14.97 -7.31 -9.42
CA ASP A 129 16.28 -7.65 -9.96
C ASP A 129 16.74 -6.62 -10.99
N PHE A 130 18.05 -6.45 -11.06
CA PHE A 130 18.76 -5.62 -12.04
C PHE A 130 18.44 -5.95 -13.51
N GLN A 131 17.63 -6.99 -13.79
CA GLN A 131 17.19 -7.35 -15.14
C GLN A 131 16.38 -6.22 -15.79
N LEU A 132 15.61 -5.44 -15.01
CA LEU A 132 14.90 -4.26 -15.53
C LEU A 132 15.86 -3.13 -15.97
N LEU A 133 17.04 -3.07 -15.36
CA LEU A 133 18.09 -2.09 -15.71
C LEU A 133 19.00 -2.59 -16.84
N GLY A 134 18.89 -3.88 -17.18
CA GLY A 134 19.65 -4.52 -18.25
C GLY A 134 21.16 -4.33 -18.11
N GLU A 135 21.80 -3.99 -19.22
CA GLU A 135 23.25 -3.81 -19.33
C GLU A 135 23.79 -2.65 -18.47
N ASN A 136 22.91 -1.73 -18.04
CA ASN A 136 23.29 -0.54 -17.27
C ASN A 136 23.25 -0.76 -15.75
N ALA A 137 22.86 -1.95 -15.27
CA ALA A 137 22.81 -2.25 -13.86
C ALA A 137 24.14 -1.99 -13.13
N LEU A 138 25.26 -2.33 -13.79
CA LEU A 138 26.60 -2.16 -13.23
C LEU A 138 27.00 -0.69 -12.99
N LEU A 139 26.31 0.26 -13.65
CA LEU A 139 26.57 1.70 -13.50
C LEU A 139 26.00 2.27 -12.20
N LEU A 140 25.08 1.57 -11.54
CA LEU A 140 24.52 2.00 -10.26
C LEU A 140 25.32 1.50 -9.05
N LEU A 141 26.29 0.60 -9.27
CA LEU A 141 27.14 0.10 -8.20
C LEU A 141 28.25 1.11 -7.86
N PRO A 142 28.62 1.24 -6.56
CA PRO A 142 29.78 2.04 -6.17
C PRO A 142 31.05 1.57 -6.87
N ILE A 143 31.94 2.51 -7.21
CA ILE A 143 33.15 2.24 -8.00
C ILE A 143 34.07 1.18 -7.36
N ASP A 144 34.13 1.14 -6.04
CA ASP A 144 34.97 0.18 -5.30
C ASP A 144 34.42 -1.24 -5.44
N THR A 145 33.09 -1.37 -5.45
CA THR A 145 32.39 -2.64 -5.66
C THR A 145 32.57 -3.15 -7.08
N VAL A 146 32.54 -2.26 -8.09
CA VAL A 146 32.82 -2.62 -9.49
C VAL A 146 34.26 -3.12 -9.65
N ARG A 147 35.24 -2.47 -9.02
CA ARG A 147 36.64 -2.92 -9.03
C ARG A 147 36.85 -4.27 -8.36
N GLN A 148 36.15 -4.52 -7.26
CA GLN A 148 36.22 -5.81 -6.57
C GLN A 148 35.58 -6.92 -7.41
N LEU A 149 34.46 -6.62 -8.08
CA LEU A 149 33.84 -7.55 -9.01
C LEU A 149 34.76 -7.84 -10.20
N GLU A 150 35.41 -6.83 -10.79
CA GLU A 150 36.38 -6.99 -11.87
C GLU A 150 37.55 -7.91 -11.46
N SER A 151 38.14 -7.67 -10.29
CA SER A 151 39.22 -8.51 -9.74
C SER A 151 38.78 -9.96 -9.53
N THR A 152 37.57 -10.16 -9.01
CA THR A 152 37.02 -11.50 -8.77
C THR A 152 36.67 -12.21 -10.08
N LEU A 153 36.15 -11.49 -11.07
CA LEU A 153 35.85 -12.04 -12.37
C LEU A 153 37.13 -12.42 -13.13
N ALA A 154 38.19 -11.63 -12.99
CA ALA A 154 39.51 -11.92 -13.56
C ALA A 154 40.14 -13.18 -12.96
N SER A 155 40.01 -13.40 -11.64
CA SER A 155 40.53 -14.61 -10.98
C SER A 155 39.75 -15.88 -11.37
N VAL A 156 38.44 -15.76 -11.62
CA VAL A 156 37.57 -16.89 -11.99
C VAL A 156 37.47 -17.08 -13.52
N HIS A 157 37.95 -16.13 -14.33
CA HIS A 157 37.92 -16.18 -15.80
C HIS A 157 38.42 -17.51 -16.39
N PRO A 158 39.60 -18.06 -15.99
CA PRO A 158 40.12 -19.31 -16.56
C PRO A 158 39.19 -20.52 -16.34
N PHE A 159 38.42 -20.50 -15.26
CA PHE A 159 37.44 -21.53 -14.93
C PHE A 159 36.18 -21.40 -15.80
N ILE A 160 35.66 -20.18 -15.95
CA ILE A 160 34.50 -19.89 -16.80
C ILE A 160 34.79 -20.28 -18.25
N THR A 161 35.96 -19.94 -18.78
CA THR A 161 36.35 -20.29 -20.15
C THR A 161 36.43 -21.81 -20.37
N ARG A 162 36.85 -22.59 -19.37
CA ARG A 162 36.89 -24.06 -19.46
C ARG A 162 35.49 -24.68 -19.43
N ILE A 163 34.58 -24.14 -18.62
CA ILE A 163 33.19 -24.60 -18.56
C ILE A 163 32.42 -24.21 -19.82
N ALA A 164 32.55 -22.96 -20.27
CA ALA A 164 31.84 -22.47 -21.46
C ALA A 164 32.22 -23.23 -22.74
N ASN A 165 33.46 -23.75 -22.81
CA ASN A 165 33.93 -24.56 -23.93
C ASN A 165 33.67 -26.07 -23.77
N SER A 166 33.10 -26.52 -22.65
CA SER A 166 32.78 -27.94 -22.43
C SER A 166 31.47 -28.30 -23.14
N THR A 167 31.58 -29.04 -24.24
CA THR A 167 30.42 -29.45 -25.08
C THR A 167 29.74 -30.73 -24.60
N ASN A 168 30.21 -31.34 -23.51
CA ASN A 168 29.63 -32.56 -22.96
C ASN A 168 29.66 -32.58 -21.41
N LEU A 169 28.65 -33.24 -20.84
CA LEU A 169 28.41 -33.31 -19.39
C LEU A 169 29.56 -34.04 -18.65
N LEU A 170 30.23 -34.98 -19.32
CA LEU A 170 31.33 -35.75 -18.75
C LEU A 170 32.58 -34.87 -18.54
N ALA A 171 32.96 -34.08 -19.54
CA ALA A 171 34.07 -33.12 -19.47
C ALA A 171 33.78 -32.01 -18.45
N PHE A 172 32.51 -31.62 -18.28
CA PHE A 172 32.10 -30.73 -17.21
C PHE A 172 32.37 -31.34 -15.82
N PHE A 173 31.91 -32.57 -15.56
CA PHE A 173 32.14 -33.26 -14.28
C PHE A 173 33.62 -33.57 -14.03
N GLU A 174 34.39 -33.90 -15.07
CA GLU A 174 35.84 -34.07 -14.94
C GLU A 174 36.55 -32.75 -14.63
N THR A 175 36.16 -31.65 -15.27
CA THR A 175 36.71 -30.31 -14.98
C THR A 175 36.41 -29.90 -13.54
N ILE A 176 35.19 -30.15 -13.06
CA ILE A 176 34.78 -29.90 -11.67
C ILE A 176 35.58 -30.76 -10.70
N ASN A 177 35.70 -32.07 -10.95
CA ASN A 177 36.45 -32.96 -10.08
C ASN A 177 37.94 -32.63 -10.04
N THR A 178 38.51 -32.20 -11.17
CA THR A 178 39.91 -31.77 -11.24
C THR A 178 40.12 -30.49 -10.43
N PHE A 179 39.16 -29.56 -10.52
CA PHE A 179 39.15 -28.33 -9.73
C PHE A 179 39.02 -28.61 -8.23
N PHE A 180 38.09 -29.46 -7.79
CA PHE A 180 37.98 -29.85 -6.38
C PHE A 180 39.25 -30.56 -5.87
N ARG A 181 39.91 -31.36 -6.72
CA ARG A 181 41.16 -32.04 -6.37
C ARG A 181 42.35 -31.10 -6.23
N HIS A 182 42.43 -30.05 -7.05
CA HIS A 182 43.55 -29.08 -7.00
C HIS A 182 43.26 -27.95 -6.00
N GLY A 183 42.01 -27.49 -5.95
CA GLY A 183 41.49 -26.51 -5.01
C GLY A 183 41.42 -27.02 -3.58
N ALA A 184 41.43 -28.33 -3.31
CA ALA A 184 41.50 -28.87 -1.96
C ALA A 184 42.74 -28.41 -1.15
N THR A 185 43.76 -27.90 -1.84
CA THR A 185 44.98 -27.34 -1.23
C THR A 185 44.90 -25.81 -1.03
N GLU A 186 43.92 -25.13 -1.66
CA GLU A 186 43.67 -23.67 -1.60
C GLU A 186 42.22 -23.32 -1.15
N LEU A 187 41.53 -24.29 -0.52
CA LEU A 187 40.11 -24.22 -0.18
C LEU A 187 39.77 -23.08 0.79
N ASP A 188 40.69 -22.68 1.67
CA ASP A 188 40.44 -21.58 2.62
C ASP A 188 40.32 -20.20 1.93
N GLY A 189 41.06 -19.96 0.85
CA GLY A 189 41.01 -18.68 0.12
C GLY A 189 39.85 -18.62 -0.87
N ASN A 190 39.64 -19.69 -1.65
CA ASN A 190 38.64 -19.70 -2.71
C ASN A 190 37.21 -19.95 -2.20
N ALA A 191 37.02 -20.71 -1.12
CA ALA A 191 35.71 -20.80 -0.47
C ALA A 191 35.28 -19.46 0.13
N ALA A 192 36.22 -18.67 0.66
CA ALA A 192 35.96 -17.31 1.10
C ALA A 192 35.55 -16.40 -0.06
N LEU A 193 36.16 -16.54 -1.24
CA LEU A 193 35.79 -15.79 -2.44
C LEU A 193 34.40 -16.17 -2.98
N PHE A 194 34.08 -17.46 -3.07
CA PHE A 194 32.73 -17.91 -3.44
C PHE A 194 31.68 -17.48 -2.42
N THR A 195 32.00 -17.55 -1.14
CA THR A 195 31.11 -17.05 -0.08
C THR A 195 30.94 -15.54 -0.17
N SER A 196 32.00 -14.78 -0.50
CA SER A 196 31.94 -13.33 -0.69
C SER A 196 31.14 -12.93 -1.94
N LEU A 197 31.22 -13.72 -3.01
CA LEU A 197 30.50 -13.48 -4.26
C LEU A 197 29.02 -13.84 -4.08
N ILE A 198 28.72 -14.96 -3.41
CA ILE A 198 27.35 -15.31 -3.03
C ILE A 198 26.80 -14.28 -2.03
N SER A 199 27.57 -13.83 -1.04
CA SER A 199 27.12 -12.78 -0.11
C SER A 199 26.94 -11.43 -0.79
N PHE A 200 27.77 -11.12 -1.80
CA PHE A 200 27.61 -9.93 -2.63
C PHE A 200 26.29 -9.95 -3.41
N PHE A 201 25.91 -11.10 -3.99
CA PHE A 201 24.60 -11.26 -4.63
C PHE A 201 23.44 -11.40 -3.64
N ARG A 202 23.70 -11.78 -2.39
CA ARG A 202 22.68 -12.02 -1.34
C ARG A 202 22.52 -10.85 -0.36
N GLY A 203 23.37 -9.83 -0.41
CA GLY A 203 23.47 -8.80 0.61
C GLY A 203 23.70 -7.42 0.00
N ASN A 204 22.64 -6.86 -0.58
CA ASN A 204 22.44 -5.42 -0.73
C ASN A 204 20.98 -5.10 -1.09
N TYR A 205 20.05 -5.74 -0.38
CA TYR A 205 18.66 -5.32 -0.19
C TYR A 205 18.23 -5.70 1.22
#